data_AF-G3N607-F1
#
_entry.id   AF-G3N607-F1
#
_cell.length_a   1.000
_cell.length_b   1.000
_cell.length_c   1.000
_cell.angle_alpha   90.00
_cell.angle_beta   90.00
_cell.angle_gamma   90.00
#
_symmetry.space_group_name_H-M   'P 1'
#
loop_
_entity.id
_entity.type
_entity.pdbx_description
1 polymer ?
#
loop_
_entity_poly.entity_id
_entity_poly.type
_entity_poly.pdbx_seq_one_letter_code
_entity_poly.pdbx_strand_id
1 'polypeptide(L)'
;MEHVSSAGDDRYGRKLITFSSCCLPPSHQLNHLRLLEYLKFTLDQYVEMDYILVYFHHGLRSSNKPSLKWLREAYGEFDRKYKKNMKTLYVVHPTNFIRLVWNLFKPLISHKFGKKLTYVNHLSDLWEHLNYQQLLVPPEVLRHDEKLRAAQRGRPPPAVRTPPPRPPLPSQQFGVSLQYLREKNAEMIPPVMSQTVTYLKQKGLRTEGIFRRSARVQLIKDVQRLYNLGKPVNFDLYENVHVPAVILKTFLREMPEPLLTFGLYSQVQDLLNVESSLRVSRCQQMMESLPEHNFIVAKYLLGFLHMVSQQSIVNKMSSSNLACVFGVNLLWPGHAPLSLAALTPINMCTEILVEHFPSVFGSRNPPSQRDP
;
A
#
# COMPACT_ATOMS: atom_id res chain seq x y z
N MET A 1 -13.82 22.38 -11.43
CA MET A 1 -13.46 21.19 -12.25
C MET A 1 -12.86 20.17 -11.30
N GLU A 2 -13.68 19.29 -10.73
CA GLU A 2 -13.28 18.27 -9.73
C GLU A 2 -13.58 16.85 -10.27
N HIS A 3 -13.25 16.59 -11.54
CA HIS A 3 -13.63 15.32 -12.19
C HIS A 3 -12.54 14.24 -12.05
N VAL A 4 -11.34 14.65 -11.68
CA VAL A 4 -10.15 13.80 -11.55
C VAL A 4 -9.36 14.26 -10.34
N SER A 5 -9.05 13.35 -9.44
CA SER A 5 -8.16 13.63 -8.30
C SER A 5 -7.14 12.52 -8.14
N SER A 6 -5.90 12.91 -7.85
CA SER A 6 -4.87 11.99 -7.38
C SER A 6 -5.15 11.69 -5.91
N ALA A 7 -5.34 10.42 -5.59
CA ALA A 7 -5.86 9.95 -4.32
C ALA A 7 -4.82 9.05 -3.62
N GLY A 8 -3.66 9.61 -3.31
CA GLY A 8 -2.60 8.92 -2.56
C GLY A 8 -1.97 7.72 -3.29
N ASP A 9 -1.44 6.78 -2.52
CA ASP A 9 -0.72 5.59 -2.96
C ASP A 9 -1.39 4.31 -2.42
N ASP A 10 -1.43 3.24 -3.22
CA ASP A 10 -1.94 1.96 -2.74
C ASP A 10 -0.97 1.29 -1.75
N ARG A 11 -1.35 0.13 -1.20
CA ARG A 11 -0.51 -0.62 -0.24
C ARG A 11 0.85 -1.08 -0.77
N TYR A 12 1.13 -0.88 -2.05
CA TYR A 12 2.37 -1.20 -2.74
C TYR A 12 3.10 0.06 -3.24
N GLY A 13 2.65 1.27 -2.86
CA GLY A 13 3.25 2.56 -3.25
C GLY A 13 2.87 3.03 -4.65
N ARG A 14 1.79 2.51 -5.24
CA ARG A 14 1.34 2.85 -6.59
C ARG A 14 0.36 4.00 -6.55
N LYS A 15 0.55 5.01 -7.40
CA LYS A 15 -0.33 6.18 -7.45
C LYS A 15 -1.77 5.76 -7.75
N LEU A 16 -2.71 6.27 -6.97
CA LEU A 16 -4.14 6.03 -7.14
C LEU A 16 -4.77 7.23 -7.83
N ILE A 17 -5.43 6.98 -8.96
CA ILE A 17 -6.07 8.01 -9.78
C ILE A 17 -7.55 7.69 -9.84
N THR A 18 -8.39 8.64 -9.41
CA THR A 18 -9.83 8.44 -9.35
C THR A 18 -10.58 9.25 -10.40
N PHE A 19 -11.61 8.63 -10.96
CA PHE A 19 -12.54 9.23 -11.91
C PHE A 19 -13.96 8.95 -11.44
N SER A 20 -14.83 9.96 -11.43
CA SER A 20 -16.23 9.76 -11.01
C SER A 20 -17.24 10.25 -12.03
N SER A 21 -18.24 9.40 -12.30
CA SER A 21 -19.32 9.71 -13.24
C SER A 21 -20.35 10.69 -12.68
N CYS A 22 -20.53 10.73 -11.35
CA CYS A 22 -21.46 11.66 -10.72
C CYS A 22 -21.04 13.12 -10.89
N CYS A 23 -19.78 13.36 -11.24
CA CYS A 23 -19.27 14.69 -11.52
C CYS A 23 -19.45 15.08 -13.00
N LEU A 24 -19.91 14.20 -13.89
CA LEU A 24 -20.03 14.53 -15.32
C LEU A 24 -21.26 15.42 -15.58
N PRO A 25 -21.10 16.56 -16.28
CA PRO A 25 -22.22 17.38 -16.72
C PRO A 25 -23.08 16.63 -17.75
N PRO A 26 -24.31 17.11 -18.02
CA PRO A 26 -25.14 16.56 -19.09
C PRO A 26 -24.40 16.51 -20.44
N SER A 27 -24.66 15.48 -21.26
CA SER A 27 -23.96 15.21 -22.53
C SER A 27 -24.03 16.38 -23.51
N HIS A 28 -25.12 17.16 -23.49
CA HIS A 28 -25.27 18.35 -24.34
C HIS A 28 -24.39 19.52 -23.92
N GLN A 29 -23.91 19.54 -22.67
CA GLN A 29 -22.97 20.52 -22.12
C GLN A 29 -21.55 19.97 -22.03
N LEU A 30 -21.38 18.65 -22.20
CA LEU A 30 -20.09 17.99 -22.06
C LEU A 30 -19.27 18.18 -23.34
N ASN A 31 -18.22 18.99 -23.26
CA ASN A 31 -17.21 19.01 -24.30
C ASN A 31 -16.34 17.75 -24.20
N HIS A 32 -16.69 16.77 -25.03
CA HIS A 32 -16.05 15.46 -25.14
C HIS A 32 -14.55 15.51 -25.43
N LEU A 33 -14.08 16.49 -26.21
CA LEU A 33 -12.68 16.64 -26.60
C LEU A 33 -11.87 17.22 -25.43
N ARG A 34 -12.42 18.26 -24.80
CA ARG A 34 -11.83 18.89 -23.61
C ARG A 34 -11.78 17.96 -22.40
N LEU A 35 -12.78 17.09 -22.25
CA LEU A 35 -12.74 16.02 -21.24
C LEU A 35 -11.58 15.06 -21.52
N LEU A 36 -11.40 14.61 -22.77
CA LEU A 36 -10.29 13.72 -23.13
C LEU A 36 -8.92 14.37 -22.90
N GLU A 37 -8.76 15.63 -23.26
CA GLU A 37 -7.55 16.40 -22.99
C GLU A 37 -7.26 16.49 -21.49
N TYR A 38 -8.27 16.76 -20.67
CA TYR A 38 -8.10 16.82 -19.22
C TYR A 38 -7.72 15.47 -18.60
N LEU A 39 -8.36 14.38 -19.07
CA LEU A 39 -8.00 13.01 -18.67
C LEU A 39 -6.54 12.68 -19.05
N LYS A 40 -6.12 13.00 -20.29
CA LYS A 40 -4.74 12.80 -20.76
C LYS A 40 -3.76 13.64 -19.94
N PHE A 41 -4.03 14.93 -19.76
CA PHE A 41 -3.22 15.85 -18.96
C PHE A 41 -3.00 15.34 -17.53
N THR A 42 -4.04 14.80 -16.89
CA THR A 42 -3.94 14.28 -15.53
C THR A 42 -3.16 12.98 -15.48
N LEU A 43 -3.42 12.06 -16.42
CA LEU A 43 -2.68 10.80 -16.50
C LEU A 43 -1.21 11.02 -16.87
N ASP A 44 -0.89 12.01 -17.70
CA ASP A 44 0.47 12.32 -18.12
C ASP A 44 1.42 12.60 -16.94
N GLN A 45 0.88 13.03 -15.80
CA GLN A 45 1.66 13.21 -14.56
C GLN A 45 2.12 11.90 -13.90
N TYR A 46 1.50 10.76 -14.26
CA TYR A 46 1.66 9.48 -13.56
C TYR A 46 1.96 8.29 -14.47
N VAL A 47 1.76 8.40 -15.78
CA VAL A 47 1.85 7.27 -16.73
C VAL A 47 3.23 6.62 -16.81
N GLU A 48 4.28 7.33 -16.40
CA GLU A 48 5.64 6.78 -16.31
C GLU A 48 5.86 5.94 -15.04
N MET A 49 5.01 6.09 -14.02
CA MET A 49 5.04 5.34 -12.77
C MET A 49 4.04 4.18 -12.79
N ASP A 50 4.17 3.24 -11.86
CA ASP A 50 3.14 2.23 -11.65
C ASP A 50 1.94 2.85 -10.92
N TYR A 51 0.74 2.76 -11.52
CA TYR A 51 -0.47 3.38 -10.98
C TYR A 51 -1.71 2.48 -11.08
N ILE A 52 -2.74 2.83 -10.32
CA ILE A 52 -4.06 2.21 -10.30
C ILE A 52 -5.10 3.25 -10.69
N LEU A 53 -6.07 2.81 -11.48
CA LEU A 53 -7.23 3.61 -11.83
C LEU A 53 -8.46 3.12 -11.07
N VAL A 54 -9.20 4.03 -10.46
CA VAL A 54 -10.50 3.74 -9.85
C VAL A 54 -11.56 4.60 -10.52
N TYR A 55 -12.48 3.95 -11.22
CA TYR A 55 -13.61 4.59 -11.86
C TYR A 55 -14.89 4.31 -11.06
N PHE A 56 -15.45 5.36 -10.46
CA PHE A 56 -16.77 5.33 -9.83
C PHE A 56 -17.85 5.52 -10.89
N HIS A 57 -18.55 4.43 -11.19
CA HIS A 57 -19.56 4.40 -12.25
C HIS A 57 -20.88 5.05 -11.83
N HIS A 58 -21.17 5.11 -10.52
CA HIS A 58 -22.40 5.71 -10.02
C HIS A 58 -22.55 7.18 -10.48
N GLY A 59 -23.78 7.58 -10.82
CA GLY A 59 -24.10 8.90 -11.35
C GLY A 59 -24.19 9.00 -12.88
N LEU A 60 -23.83 7.93 -13.61
CA LEU A 60 -24.05 7.86 -15.06
C LEU A 60 -25.54 7.62 -15.39
N ARG A 61 -26.18 8.58 -16.05
CA ARG A 61 -27.58 8.61 -16.48
C ARG A 61 -27.67 8.74 -18.01
N SER A 62 -28.82 8.46 -18.61
CA SER A 62 -29.02 8.66 -20.06
C SER A 62 -28.65 10.07 -20.54
N SER A 63 -28.81 11.08 -19.68
CA SER A 63 -28.53 12.48 -19.97
C SER A 63 -27.06 12.89 -19.90
N ASN A 64 -26.15 12.12 -19.30
CA ASN A 64 -24.70 12.40 -19.23
C ASN A 64 -23.82 11.26 -19.75
N LYS A 65 -24.45 10.24 -20.34
CA LYS A 65 -23.81 9.04 -20.86
C LYS A 65 -23.14 9.34 -22.20
N PRO A 66 -21.84 9.03 -22.35
CA PRO A 66 -21.18 9.16 -23.63
C PRO A 66 -21.69 8.14 -24.66
N SER A 67 -21.63 8.49 -25.93
CA SER A 67 -22.00 7.59 -27.02
C SER A 67 -21.00 6.43 -27.16
N LEU A 68 -21.43 5.29 -27.70
CA LEU A 68 -20.52 4.16 -28.00
C LEU A 68 -19.41 4.54 -28.98
N LYS A 69 -19.75 5.41 -29.94
CA LYS A 69 -18.79 5.98 -30.90
C LYS A 69 -17.69 6.74 -30.16
N TRP A 70 -18.07 7.65 -29.26
CA TRP A 70 -17.11 8.40 -28.45
C TRP A 70 -16.28 7.49 -27.54
N LEU A 71 -16.88 6.49 -26.89
CA LEU A 71 -16.13 5.55 -26.03
C LEU A 71 -15.05 4.79 -26.83
N ARG A 72 -15.33 4.45 -28.08
CA ARG A 72 -14.37 3.81 -28.98
C ARG A 72 -13.24 4.77 -29.36
N GLU A 73 -13.57 6.00 -29.73
CA GLU A 73 -12.62 7.06 -30.09
C GLU A 73 -11.70 7.40 -28.90
N ALA A 74 -12.29 7.62 -27.73
CA ALA A 74 -11.61 7.83 -26.45
C ALA A 74 -10.61 6.70 -26.13
N TYR A 75 -11.01 5.44 -26.30
CA TYR A 75 -10.11 4.31 -26.05
C TYR A 75 -8.91 4.28 -27.02
N GLY A 76 -9.09 4.77 -28.25
CA GLY A 76 -8.03 4.92 -29.24
C GLY A 76 -6.99 5.97 -28.87
N GLU A 77 -7.43 7.07 -28.25
CA GLU A 77 -6.56 8.16 -27.77
C GLU A 77 -5.61 7.75 -26.64
N PHE A 78 -6.00 6.78 -25.81
CA PHE A 78 -5.14 6.23 -24.76
C PHE A 78 -4.26 5.11 -25.32
N ASP A 79 -3.15 5.49 -25.96
CA ASP A 79 -2.19 4.56 -26.55
C ASP A 79 -1.41 3.72 -25.50
N ARG A 80 -0.30 3.10 -25.92
CA ARG A 80 0.53 2.26 -25.05
C ARG A 80 1.05 3.01 -23.82
N LYS A 81 1.31 4.32 -23.91
CA LYS A 81 1.83 5.16 -22.82
C LYS A 81 0.95 5.04 -21.58
N TYR A 82 -0.38 5.13 -21.76
CA TYR A 82 -1.39 5.09 -20.71
C TYR A 82 -1.80 3.67 -20.28
N LYS A 83 -1.33 2.64 -20.99
CA LYS A 83 -1.74 1.25 -20.74
C LYS A 83 -0.63 0.42 -20.11
N LYS A 84 0.64 0.80 -20.30
CA LYS A 84 1.81 0.00 -19.90
C LYS A 84 1.92 -0.15 -18.38
N ASN A 85 1.98 0.97 -17.65
CA ASN A 85 2.30 0.99 -16.22
C ASN A 85 1.05 0.97 -15.30
N MET A 86 -0.15 1.15 -15.86
CA MET A 86 -1.40 0.89 -15.14
C MET A 86 -1.44 -0.58 -14.69
N LYS A 87 -1.66 -0.84 -13.40
CA LYS A 87 -1.71 -2.22 -12.88
C LYS A 87 -3.11 -2.77 -12.82
N THR A 88 -4.05 -1.97 -12.35
CA THR A 88 -5.45 -2.34 -12.21
C THR A 88 -6.35 -1.15 -12.54
N LEU A 89 -7.46 -1.43 -13.21
CA LEU A 89 -8.59 -0.54 -13.43
C LEU A 89 -9.78 -1.11 -12.65
N TYR A 90 -10.13 -0.49 -11.53
CA TYR A 90 -11.34 -0.81 -10.78
C TYR A 90 -12.52 -0.04 -11.36
N VAL A 91 -13.61 -0.75 -11.66
CA VAL A 91 -14.91 -0.14 -11.99
C VAL A 91 -15.87 -0.44 -10.86
N VAL A 92 -16.22 0.61 -10.11
CA VAL A 92 -16.98 0.55 -8.86
C VAL A 92 -18.46 0.85 -9.13
N HIS A 93 -19.35 0.05 -8.56
CA HIS A 93 -20.80 0.02 -8.84
C HIS A 93 -21.14 -0.12 -10.33
N PRO A 94 -20.59 -1.11 -11.03
CA PRO A 94 -20.85 -1.32 -12.45
C PRO A 94 -22.33 -1.64 -12.71
N THR A 95 -22.93 -0.96 -13.69
CA THR A 95 -24.25 -1.33 -14.23
C THR A 95 -24.16 -2.41 -15.31
N ASN A 96 -25.29 -3.03 -15.66
CA ASN A 96 -25.36 -3.96 -16.80
C ASN A 96 -24.91 -3.29 -18.10
N PHE A 97 -25.16 -1.98 -18.25
CA PHE A 97 -24.70 -1.22 -19.39
C PHE A 97 -23.16 -1.23 -19.51
N ILE A 98 -22.41 -0.88 -18.46
CA ILE A 98 -20.94 -0.81 -18.57
C ILE A 98 -20.33 -2.21 -18.76
N ARG A 99 -20.95 -3.26 -18.23
CA ARG A 99 -20.55 -4.66 -18.48
C ARG A 99 -20.77 -5.05 -19.94
N LEU A 100 -21.92 -4.69 -20.52
CA LEU A 100 -22.24 -4.92 -21.93
C LEU A 100 -21.26 -4.18 -22.86
N VAL A 101 -20.99 -2.90 -22.57
CA VAL A 101 -19.99 -2.09 -23.29
C VAL A 101 -18.64 -2.79 -23.30
N TRP A 102 -18.19 -3.27 -22.14
CA TRP A 102 -16.88 -3.92 -22.04
C TRP A 102 -16.81 -5.25 -22.77
N ASN A 103 -17.90 -6.02 -22.76
CA ASN A 103 -17.99 -7.25 -23.56
C ASN A 103 -17.98 -6.95 -25.06
N LEU A 104 -18.64 -5.87 -25.50
CA LEU A 104 -18.65 -5.44 -26.90
C LEU A 104 -17.27 -4.95 -27.38
N PHE A 105 -16.52 -4.26 -26.52
CA PHE A 105 -15.17 -3.77 -26.82
C PHE A 105 -14.06 -4.80 -26.56
N LYS A 106 -14.37 -5.97 -26.00
CA LYS A 106 -13.40 -7.02 -25.69
C LYS A 106 -12.48 -7.42 -26.87
N PRO A 107 -12.96 -7.53 -28.13
CA PRO A 107 -12.09 -7.83 -29.28
C PRO A 107 -11.12 -6.69 -29.63
N LEU A 108 -11.47 -5.45 -29.29
CA LEU A 108 -10.68 -4.24 -29.55
C LEU A 108 -9.72 -3.92 -28.39
N ILE A 109 -9.88 -4.60 -27.26
CA ILE A 109 -9.05 -4.47 -26.08
C ILE A 109 -7.95 -5.53 -26.10
N SER A 110 -6.70 -5.11 -25.93
CA SER A 110 -5.59 -6.06 -25.86
C SER A 110 -5.78 -7.04 -24.69
N HIS A 111 -5.47 -8.31 -24.90
CA HIS A 111 -5.57 -9.34 -23.85
C HIS A 111 -4.83 -8.97 -22.56
N LYS A 112 -3.68 -8.30 -22.67
CA LYS A 112 -2.90 -7.80 -21.52
C LYS A 112 -3.61 -6.68 -20.75
N PHE A 113 -4.34 -5.79 -21.43
CA PHE A 113 -5.10 -4.73 -20.78
C PHE A 113 -6.40 -5.26 -20.17
N GLY A 114 -7.10 -6.18 -20.85
CA GLY A 114 -8.33 -6.79 -20.33
C GLY A 114 -8.15 -7.45 -18.96
N LYS A 115 -7.00 -8.10 -18.71
CA LYS A 115 -6.65 -8.69 -17.41
C LYS A 115 -6.48 -7.68 -16.27
N LYS A 116 -6.39 -6.38 -16.56
CA LYS A 116 -6.23 -5.31 -15.56
C LYS A 116 -7.57 -4.79 -15.06
N LEU A 117 -8.68 -5.10 -15.72
CA LEU A 117 -10.00 -4.66 -15.29
C LEU A 117 -10.51 -5.51 -14.12
N THR A 118 -11.03 -4.86 -13.09
CA THR A 118 -11.74 -5.51 -11.99
C THR A 118 -13.05 -4.79 -11.69
N TYR A 119 -14.15 -5.52 -11.63
CA TYR A 119 -15.46 -4.99 -11.25
C TYR A 119 -15.67 -5.10 -9.74
N VAL A 120 -16.18 -4.04 -9.13
CA VAL A 120 -16.43 -3.98 -7.69
C VAL A 120 -17.85 -3.51 -7.44
N ASN A 121 -18.67 -4.34 -6.79
CA ASN A 121 -20.09 -4.05 -6.61
C ASN A 121 -20.34 -3.16 -5.39
N HIS A 122 -19.55 -3.34 -4.34
CA HIS A 122 -19.64 -2.60 -3.09
C HIS A 122 -18.31 -1.97 -2.75
N LEU A 123 -18.33 -0.80 -2.10
CA LEU A 123 -17.08 -0.14 -1.70
C LEU A 123 -16.26 -1.02 -0.72
N SER A 124 -16.92 -1.89 0.06
CA SER A 124 -16.26 -2.90 0.90
C SER A 124 -15.24 -3.76 0.16
N ASP A 125 -15.59 -4.22 -1.04
CA ASP A 125 -14.73 -5.14 -1.80
C ASP A 125 -13.53 -4.37 -2.39
N LEU A 126 -13.70 -3.07 -2.62
CA LEU A 126 -12.62 -2.18 -3.03
C LEU A 126 -11.61 -2.01 -1.90
N TRP A 127 -12.09 -1.94 -0.65
CA TRP A 127 -11.28 -1.73 0.55
C TRP A 127 -10.45 -2.96 0.94
N GLU A 128 -10.86 -4.17 0.54
CA GLU A 128 -9.99 -5.34 0.63
C GLU A 128 -8.73 -5.17 -0.23
N HIS A 129 -8.85 -4.38 -1.31
CA HIS A 129 -7.87 -4.24 -2.38
C HIS A 129 -7.01 -2.97 -2.27
N LEU A 130 -7.56 -1.91 -1.69
CA LEU A 130 -7.00 -0.56 -1.59
C LEU A 130 -7.16 -0.02 -0.17
N ASN A 131 -6.22 0.80 0.29
CA ASN A 131 -6.35 1.43 1.61
C ASN A 131 -7.52 2.45 1.57
N TYR A 132 -8.56 2.18 2.38
CA TYR A 132 -9.77 3.01 2.55
C TYR A 132 -9.46 4.50 2.72
N GLN A 133 -8.35 4.77 3.38
CA GLN A 133 -7.95 6.06 3.90
C GLN A 133 -7.46 7.05 2.86
N GLN A 134 -7.03 6.56 1.69
CA GLN A 134 -6.38 7.39 0.68
C GLN A 134 -7.28 7.71 -0.51
N LEU A 135 -8.43 7.04 -0.60
CA LEU A 135 -9.34 7.14 -1.73
C LEU A 135 -10.37 8.25 -1.51
N LEU A 136 -10.31 9.31 -2.30
CA LEU A 136 -11.35 10.35 -2.32
C LEU A 136 -12.60 9.78 -3.00
N VAL A 137 -13.55 9.29 -2.20
CA VAL A 137 -14.84 8.78 -2.68
C VAL A 137 -15.87 9.90 -2.64
N PRO A 138 -16.52 10.25 -3.77
CA PRO A 138 -17.55 11.29 -3.78
C PRO A 138 -18.75 10.92 -2.88
N PRO A 139 -19.36 11.90 -2.16
CA PRO A 139 -20.48 11.64 -1.25
C PRO A 139 -21.69 10.94 -1.89
N GLU A 140 -21.97 11.23 -3.17
CA GLU A 140 -23.02 10.57 -3.97
C GLU A 140 -22.79 9.06 -4.09
N VAL A 141 -21.52 8.65 -4.25
CA VAL A 141 -21.13 7.24 -4.37
C VAL A 141 -21.30 6.52 -3.03
N LEU A 142 -20.92 7.15 -1.92
CA LEU A 142 -21.13 6.62 -0.57
C LEU A 142 -22.62 6.38 -0.27
N ARG A 143 -23.46 7.38 -0.54
CA ARG A 143 -24.92 7.28 -0.40
C ARG A 143 -25.52 6.19 -1.26
N HIS A 144 -24.99 5.98 -2.46
CA HIS A 144 -25.44 4.91 -3.33
C HIS A 144 -25.09 3.52 -2.79
N ASP A 145 -23.85 3.33 -2.31
CA ASP A 145 -23.43 2.07 -1.68
C ASP A 145 -24.33 1.74 -0.48
N GLU A 146 -24.64 2.72 0.37
CA GLU A 146 -25.59 2.57 1.47
C GLU A 146 -26.98 2.13 1.00
N LYS A 147 -27.52 2.75 -0.07
CA LYS A 147 -28.81 2.36 -0.66
C LYS A 147 -28.78 0.94 -1.22
N LEU A 148 -27.71 0.54 -1.89
CA LEU A 148 -27.55 -0.83 -2.40
C LEU A 148 -27.52 -1.84 -1.25
N ARG A 149 -26.87 -1.50 -0.13
CA ARG A 149 -26.84 -2.34 1.08
C ARG A 149 -28.18 -2.36 1.80
N ALA A 150 -28.89 -1.24 1.84
CA ALA A 150 -30.23 -1.15 2.44
C ALA A 150 -31.28 -1.92 1.62
N ALA A 151 -31.22 -1.86 0.28
CA ALA A 151 -32.10 -2.61 -0.60
C ALA A 151 -31.92 -4.13 -0.50
N GLN A 152 -30.77 -4.60 0.01
CA GLN A 152 -30.51 -6.01 0.29
C GLN A 152 -31.08 -6.48 1.65
N ARG A 153 -31.60 -5.58 2.51
CA ARG A 153 -32.13 -5.90 3.86
C ARG A 153 -33.45 -6.67 3.90
N GLY A 154 -34.02 -7.06 2.75
CA GLY A 154 -35.15 -8.00 2.67
C GLY A 154 -34.75 -9.49 2.72
N ARG A 155 -33.46 -9.79 2.69
CA ARG A 155 -32.92 -11.08 3.11
C ARG A 155 -32.17 -10.85 4.41
N PRO A 156 -32.26 -11.76 5.41
CA PRO A 156 -31.31 -11.70 6.50
C PRO A 156 -29.92 -11.65 5.84
N PRO A 157 -29.01 -10.80 6.33
CA PRO A 157 -27.66 -10.82 5.80
C PRO A 157 -27.23 -12.30 5.81
N PRO A 158 -26.57 -12.84 4.76
CA PRO A 158 -25.63 -13.90 5.10
C PRO A 158 -24.82 -13.21 6.19
N ALA A 159 -24.93 -13.72 7.42
CA ALA A 159 -23.99 -13.34 8.46
C ALA A 159 -22.67 -13.32 7.71
N VAL A 160 -22.00 -12.17 7.70
CA VAL A 160 -20.60 -12.19 7.35
C VAL A 160 -20.08 -13.19 8.37
N ARG A 161 -19.99 -14.45 7.94
CA ARG A 161 -19.06 -15.39 8.47
C ARG A 161 -17.76 -14.77 8.00
N THR A 162 -17.35 -13.67 8.63
CA THR A 162 -16.06 -13.69 9.29
C THR A 162 -16.06 -15.08 9.90
N PRO A 163 -15.25 -16.00 9.38
CA PRO A 163 -14.95 -17.19 10.15
C PRO A 163 -14.72 -16.64 11.56
N PRO A 164 -15.44 -17.13 12.60
CA PRO A 164 -15.22 -16.65 13.98
C PRO A 164 -13.72 -16.51 14.14
N PRO A 165 -13.18 -15.35 14.60
CA PRO A 165 -11.77 -14.98 14.44
C PRO A 165 -10.98 -16.25 14.64
N ARG A 166 -10.54 -16.85 13.51
CA ARG A 166 -10.05 -18.23 13.59
C ARG A 166 -8.90 -18.08 14.56
N PRO A 167 -8.91 -18.79 15.71
CA PRO A 167 -7.82 -18.64 16.65
C PRO A 167 -6.56 -18.78 15.81
N PRO A 168 -5.63 -17.80 15.91
CA PRO A 168 -4.47 -17.77 15.05
C PRO A 168 -3.87 -19.17 15.06
N LEU A 169 -3.51 -19.67 13.87
CA LEU A 169 -2.87 -20.98 13.77
C LEU A 169 -1.74 -21.06 14.81
N PRO A 170 -1.44 -22.21 15.40
CA PRO A 170 -0.40 -22.31 16.43
C PRO A 170 0.94 -21.70 16.01
N SER A 171 1.22 -21.69 14.70
CA SER A 171 2.40 -21.15 14.04
C SER A 171 2.15 -19.85 13.25
N GLN A 172 1.02 -19.16 13.44
CA GLN A 172 0.67 -17.94 12.70
C GLN A 172 1.77 -16.87 12.86
N GLN A 173 2.23 -16.30 11.75
CA GLN A 173 3.30 -15.29 11.75
C GLN A 173 2.82 -13.90 11.27
N PHE A 174 1.86 -13.85 10.36
CA PHE A 174 1.32 -12.61 9.80
C PHE A 174 0.00 -12.22 10.48
N GLY A 175 -0.27 -10.92 10.59
CA GLY A 175 -1.55 -10.44 11.14
C GLY A 175 -1.68 -10.57 12.66
N VAL A 176 -0.58 -10.82 13.38
CA VAL A 176 -0.56 -11.06 14.83
C VAL A 176 0.30 -10.03 15.54
N SER A 177 0.04 -9.81 16.83
CA SER A 177 0.80 -8.84 17.62
C SER A 177 2.23 -9.30 17.86
N LEU A 178 3.12 -8.33 18.10
CA LEU A 178 4.51 -8.63 18.42
C LEU A 178 4.63 -9.44 19.72
N GLN A 179 3.76 -9.18 20.69
CA GLN A 179 3.64 -9.96 21.92
C GLN A 179 3.27 -11.43 21.64
N TYR A 180 2.28 -11.69 20.77
CA TYR A 180 1.92 -13.05 20.38
C TYR A 180 3.12 -13.79 19.75
N LEU A 181 3.88 -13.11 18.89
CA LEU A 181 5.08 -13.67 18.29
C LEU A 181 6.16 -13.97 19.34
N ARG A 182 6.29 -13.14 20.38
CA ARG A 182 7.19 -13.41 21.51
C ARG A 182 6.80 -14.67 22.28
N GLU A 183 5.52 -14.85 22.54
CA GLU A 183 5.01 -15.97 23.34
C GLU A 183 5.11 -17.31 22.58
N LYS A 184 5.10 -17.25 21.23
CA LYS A 184 5.15 -18.44 20.37
C LYS A 184 6.53 -18.78 19.82
N ASN A 185 7.50 -17.88 19.93
CA ASN A 185 8.86 -18.10 19.44
C ASN A 185 9.88 -17.89 20.58
N ALA A 186 10.95 -18.69 20.59
CA ALA A 186 11.99 -18.56 21.62
C ALA A 186 12.82 -17.28 21.47
N GLU A 187 12.95 -16.76 20.25
CA GLU A 187 13.77 -15.59 19.94
C GLU A 187 12.98 -14.28 20.00
N MET A 188 13.65 -13.20 20.40
CA MET A 188 13.07 -11.85 20.42
C MET A 188 12.77 -11.32 19.01
N ILE A 189 13.52 -11.75 18.00
CA ILE A 189 13.31 -11.33 16.61
C ILE A 189 12.37 -12.34 15.93
N PRO A 190 11.23 -11.90 15.37
CA PRO A 190 10.31 -12.81 14.68
C PRO A 190 11.00 -13.57 13.53
N PRO A 191 10.71 -14.88 13.33
CA PRO A 191 11.36 -15.70 12.30
C PRO A 191 11.27 -15.12 10.89
N VAL A 192 10.12 -14.53 10.52
CA VAL A 192 9.93 -13.86 9.21
C VAL A 192 10.96 -12.75 9.02
N MET A 193 11.18 -11.93 10.04
CA MET A 193 12.14 -10.83 10.00
C MET A 193 13.58 -11.35 9.98
N SER A 194 13.92 -12.27 10.89
CA SER A 194 15.28 -12.83 10.98
C SER A 194 15.71 -13.51 9.67
N GLN A 195 14.85 -14.35 9.09
CA GLN A 195 15.17 -15.09 7.86
C GLN A 195 15.26 -14.17 6.63
N THR A 196 14.32 -13.24 6.47
CA THR A 196 14.37 -12.28 5.34
C THR A 196 15.58 -11.36 5.44
N VAL A 197 15.89 -10.83 6.62
CA VAL A 197 17.06 -9.97 6.85
C VAL A 197 18.35 -10.75 6.62
N THR A 198 18.47 -11.98 7.14
CA THR A 198 19.67 -12.82 6.95
C THR A 198 19.93 -13.09 5.47
N TYR A 199 18.90 -13.49 4.72
CA TYR A 199 19.03 -13.71 3.29
C TYR A 199 19.43 -12.44 2.53
N LEU A 200 18.80 -11.31 2.85
CA LEU A 200 19.07 -10.04 2.19
C LEU A 200 20.43 -9.44 2.56
N LYS A 201 20.95 -9.68 3.77
CA LYS A 201 22.33 -9.35 4.14
C LYS A 201 23.33 -10.10 3.26
N GLN A 202 23.07 -11.37 2.98
CA GLN A 202 23.97 -12.21 2.19
C GLN A 202 23.88 -11.93 0.68
N LYS A 203 22.66 -11.77 0.14
CA LYS A 203 22.41 -11.74 -1.32
C LYS A 203 21.73 -10.47 -1.84
N GLY A 204 21.16 -9.66 -0.96
CA GLY A 204 20.30 -8.52 -1.31
C GLY A 204 20.98 -7.15 -1.29
N LEU A 205 22.06 -6.95 -0.51
CA LEU A 205 22.63 -5.63 -0.23
C LEU A 205 23.03 -4.82 -1.48
N ARG A 206 23.49 -5.49 -2.53
CA ARG A 206 23.92 -4.84 -3.80
C ARG A 206 22.86 -4.90 -4.90
N THR A 207 21.67 -5.41 -4.62
CA THR A 207 20.60 -5.54 -5.62
C THR A 207 19.96 -4.18 -5.89
N GLU A 208 19.98 -3.76 -7.16
CA GLU A 208 19.33 -2.51 -7.59
C GLU A 208 17.83 -2.48 -7.26
N GLY A 209 17.41 -1.41 -6.58
CA GLY A 209 16.03 -1.14 -6.20
C GLY A 209 15.47 -2.12 -5.18
N ILE A 210 16.32 -2.73 -4.34
CA ILE A 210 15.88 -3.58 -3.23
C ILE A 210 14.88 -2.80 -2.35
N PHE A 211 13.79 -3.45 -1.90
CA PHE A 211 12.61 -2.83 -1.27
C PHE A 211 11.75 -1.92 -2.16
N ARG A 212 12.27 -1.30 -3.23
CA ARG A 212 11.45 -0.50 -4.15
C ARG A 212 10.67 -1.35 -5.16
N ARG A 213 11.29 -2.42 -5.67
CA ARG A 213 10.69 -3.26 -6.72
C ARG A 213 9.65 -4.23 -6.15
N SER A 214 8.61 -4.48 -6.94
CA SER A 214 7.53 -5.41 -6.59
C SER A 214 7.86 -6.86 -6.96
N ALA A 215 7.22 -7.79 -6.26
CA ALA A 215 7.23 -9.23 -6.55
C ALA A 215 5.82 -9.72 -6.94
N ARG A 216 5.72 -10.93 -7.50
CA ARG A 216 4.43 -11.51 -7.92
C ARG A 216 3.52 -11.71 -6.71
N VAL A 217 2.31 -11.15 -6.75
CA VAL A 217 1.37 -11.16 -5.61
C VAL A 217 1.04 -12.58 -5.13
N GLN A 218 0.81 -13.52 -6.05
CA GLN A 218 0.49 -14.90 -5.69
C GLN A 218 1.65 -15.56 -4.92
N LEU A 219 2.89 -15.35 -5.39
CA LEU A 219 4.08 -15.87 -4.71
C LEU A 219 4.21 -15.33 -3.29
N ILE A 220 3.91 -14.06 -3.07
CA ILE A 220 3.90 -13.45 -1.73
C ILE A 220 2.86 -14.11 -0.83
N LYS A 221 1.64 -14.35 -1.34
CA LYS A 221 0.59 -15.06 -0.60
C LYS A 221 0.99 -16.49 -0.26
N ASP A 222 1.66 -17.18 -1.18
CA ASP A 222 2.10 -18.56 -0.97
C ASP A 222 3.19 -18.63 0.11
N VAL A 223 4.16 -17.70 0.11
CA VAL A 223 5.20 -17.61 1.13
C VAL A 223 4.61 -17.27 2.50
N GLN A 224 3.67 -16.31 2.59
CA GLN A 224 2.96 -16.01 3.84
C GLN A 224 2.25 -17.25 4.38
N ARG A 225 1.58 -18.02 3.51
CA ARG A 225 0.91 -19.25 3.88
C ARG A 225 1.89 -20.28 4.45
N LEU A 226 3.08 -20.42 3.86
CA LEU A 226 4.11 -21.32 4.38
C LEU A 226 4.52 -20.93 5.81
N TYR A 227 4.80 -19.64 6.04
CA TYR A 227 5.13 -19.12 7.37
C TYR A 227 4.01 -19.37 8.39
N ASN A 228 2.76 -19.04 8.04
CA ASN A 228 1.62 -19.21 8.95
C ASN A 228 1.36 -20.70 9.28
N LEU A 229 1.73 -21.61 8.39
CA LEU A 229 1.67 -23.06 8.61
C LEU A 229 2.91 -23.62 9.34
N GLY A 230 3.88 -22.77 9.72
CA GLY A 230 5.13 -23.20 10.35
C GLY A 230 6.03 -24.01 9.42
N LYS A 231 5.83 -23.92 8.10
CA LYS A 231 6.63 -24.65 7.11
C LYS A 231 7.93 -23.87 6.82
N PRO A 232 9.04 -24.59 6.55
CA PRO A 232 10.29 -23.93 6.21
C PRO A 232 10.16 -23.13 4.91
N VAL A 233 10.77 -21.95 4.88
CA VAL A 233 10.84 -21.09 3.71
C VAL A 233 12.30 -20.96 3.32
N ASN A 234 12.65 -21.47 2.13
CA ASN A 234 13.98 -21.28 1.56
C ASN A 234 13.90 -20.24 0.44
N PHE A 235 14.51 -19.08 0.66
CA PHE A 235 14.49 -18.00 -0.32
C PHE A 235 15.35 -18.26 -1.56
N ASP A 236 16.31 -19.19 -1.49
CA ASP A 236 17.15 -19.59 -2.63
C ASP A 236 16.38 -20.29 -3.74
N LEU A 237 15.21 -20.86 -3.41
CA LEU A 237 14.33 -21.49 -4.38
C LEU A 237 13.57 -20.48 -5.25
N TYR A 238 13.62 -19.19 -4.90
CA TYR A 238 12.98 -18.14 -5.67
C TYR A 238 14.02 -17.43 -6.55
N GLU A 239 13.76 -17.34 -7.86
CA GLU A 239 14.61 -16.63 -8.83
C GLU A 239 14.62 -15.09 -8.63
N ASN A 240 14.01 -14.57 -7.57
CA ASN A 240 13.80 -13.14 -7.37
C ASN A 240 14.12 -12.71 -5.92
N VAL A 241 15.27 -12.06 -5.76
CA VAL A 241 15.76 -11.47 -4.49
C VAL A 241 14.82 -10.41 -3.89
N HIS A 242 13.89 -9.84 -4.67
CA HIS A 242 12.90 -8.89 -4.16
C HIS A 242 11.77 -9.57 -3.38
N VAL A 243 11.61 -10.90 -3.48
CA VAL A 243 10.60 -11.66 -2.72
C VAL A 243 10.77 -11.48 -1.20
N PRO A 244 11.92 -11.80 -0.59
CA PRO A 244 12.13 -11.58 0.85
C PRO A 244 11.98 -10.11 1.25
N ALA A 245 12.36 -9.16 0.39
CA ALA A 245 12.17 -7.74 0.65
C ALA A 245 10.69 -7.32 0.73
N VAL A 246 9.85 -7.84 -0.17
CA VAL A 246 8.40 -7.60 -0.13
C VAL A 246 7.76 -8.33 1.06
N ILE A 247 8.22 -9.53 1.40
CA ILE A 247 7.75 -10.28 2.57
C ILE A 247 8.03 -9.52 3.86
N LEU A 248 9.25 -9.01 4.05
CA LEU A 248 9.62 -8.22 5.23
C LEU A 248 8.71 -6.99 5.40
N LYS A 249 8.49 -6.21 4.34
CA LYS A 249 7.57 -5.06 4.39
C LYS A 249 6.13 -5.47 4.67
N THR A 250 5.71 -6.60 4.14
CA THR A 250 4.33 -7.09 4.31
C THR A 250 4.09 -7.58 5.74
N PHE A 251 5.09 -8.24 6.33
CA PHE A 251 5.06 -8.62 7.74
C PHE A 251 4.82 -7.41 8.64
N LEU A 252 5.58 -6.32 8.44
CA LEU A 252 5.44 -5.09 9.21
C LEU A 252 4.06 -4.43 9.03
N ARG A 253 3.59 -4.33 7.78
CA ARG A 253 2.33 -3.68 7.43
C ARG A 253 1.09 -4.40 7.95
N GLU A 254 1.16 -5.73 8.07
CA GLU A 254 0.04 -6.55 8.52
C GLU A 254 -0.04 -6.65 10.05
N MET A 255 0.92 -6.09 10.80
CA MET A 255 0.83 -6.07 12.26
C MET A 255 -0.42 -5.29 12.71
N PRO A 256 -1.13 -5.76 13.76
CA PRO A 256 -2.29 -5.04 14.31
C PRO A 256 -1.95 -3.63 14.83
N GLU A 257 -0.69 -3.44 15.25
CA GLU A 257 -0.14 -2.16 15.70
C GLU A 257 1.20 -1.92 14.97
N PRO A 258 1.53 -0.68 14.55
CA PRO A 258 2.82 -0.34 13.96
C PRO A 258 3.98 -0.72 14.88
N LEU A 259 5.14 -1.02 14.27
CA LEU A 259 6.34 -1.35 15.02
C LEU A 259 6.73 -0.22 15.99
N LEU A 260 6.54 1.03 15.57
CA LEU A 260 6.80 2.23 16.36
C LEU A 260 5.66 2.60 17.32
N THR A 261 4.62 1.77 17.42
CA THR A 261 3.40 1.96 18.26
C THR A 261 2.56 3.17 17.89
N PHE A 262 1.28 3.17 18.27
CA PHE A 262 0.43 4.35 18.08
C PHE A 262 0.84 5.52 18.98
N GLY A 263 1.50 5.23 20.12
CA GLY A 263 1.92 6.25 21.10
C GLY A 263 2.97 7.23 20.58
N LEU A 264 3.76 6.85 19.57
CA LEU A 264 4.73 7.75 18.94
C LEU A 264 4.15 8.59 17.81
N TYR A 265 2.92 8.32 17.36
CA TYR A 265 2.37 8.95 16.16
C TYR A 265 2.34 10.47 16.26
N SER A 266 1.77 11.03 17.33
CA SER A 266 1.68 12.48 17.55
C SER A 266 3.06 13.13 17.59
N GLN A 267 3.99 12.54 18.36
CA GLN A 267 5.35 13.05 18.49
C GLN A 267 6.08 13.08 17.14
N VAL A 268 5.87 12.06 16.29
CA VAL A 268 6.44 12.02 14.95
C VAL A 268 5.84 13.11 14.06
N GLN A 269 4.52 13.35 14.12
CA GLN A 269 3.89 14.44 13.36
C GLN A 269 4.44 15.81 13.77
N ASP A 270 4.74 16.01 15.06
CA ASP A 270 5.30 17.26 15.58
C ASP A 270 6.76 17.50 15.19
N LEU A 271 7.45 16.50 14.59
CA LEU A 271 8.87 16.60 14.23
C LEU A 271 9.15 17.72 13.21
N LEU A 272 8.16 18.10 12.39
CA LEU A 272 8.28 19.24 11.46
C LEU A 272 8.47 20.57 12.20
N ASN A 273 7.92 20.69 13.41
CA ASN A 273 8.02 21.89 14.25
C ASN A 273 9.29 21.90 15.10
N VAL A 274 10.05 20.81 15.11
CA VAL A 274 11.33 20.70 15.82
C VAL A 274 12.44 21.28 14.96
N GLU A 275 13.30 22.09 15.57
CA GLU A 275 14.51 22.65 14.94
C GLU A 275 15.39 21.53 14.38
N SER A 276 15.89 21.69 13.15
CA SER A 276 16.66 20.66 12.44
C SER A 276 17.82 20.07 13.25
N SER A 277 18.53 20.90 14.03
CA SER A 277 19.65 20.51 14.90
C SER A 277 19.24 19.55 16.02
N LEU A 278 17.98 19.59 16.46
CA LEU A 278 17.45 18.82 17.59
C LEU A 278 16.71 17.54 17.16
N ARG A 279 16.40 17.37 15.87
CA ARG A 279 15.56 16.26 15.38
C ARG A 279 16.17 14.88 15.66
N VAL A 280 17.49 14.73 15.55
CA VAL A 280 18.17 13.45 15.85
C VAL A 280 18.00 13.07 17.33
N SER A 281 18.25 14.02 18.23
CA SER A 281 18.04 13.83 19.68
C SER A 281 16.58 13.53 20.01
N ARG A 282 15.65 14.22 19.34
CA ARG A 282 14.21 13.96 19.49
C ARG A 282 13.82 12.55 19.04
N CYS A 283 14.32 12.08 17.91
CA CYS A 283 14.12 10.71 17.43
C CYS A 283 14.73 9.66 18.39
N GLN A 284 15.89 9.94 18.99
CA GLN A 284 16.50 9.08 20.01
C GLN A 284 15.57 8.91 21.22
N GLN A 285 15.06 10.01 21.78
CA GLN A 285 14.11 9.97 22.91
C GLN A 285 12.85 9.16 22.59
N MET A 286 12.32 9.31 21.37
CA MET A 286 11.16 8.52 20.91
C MET A 286 11.49 7.02 20.91
N MET A 287 12.65 6.62 20.38
CA MET A 287 13.06 5.21 20.37
C MET A 287 13.28 4.69 21.78
N GLU A 288 13.84 5.49 22.68
CA GLU A 288 14.04 5.11 24.09
C GLU A 288 12.72 4.88 24.83
N SER A 289 11.66 5.61 24.46
CA SER A 289 10.31 5.45 25.04
C SER A 289 9.54 4.22 24.54
N LEU A 290 10.04 3.50 23.52
CA LEU A 290 9.37 2.31 23.00
C LEU A 290 9.35 1.17 24.03
N PRO A 291 8.27 0.34 24.04
CA PRO A 291 8.28 -0.93 24.73
C PRO A 291 9.51 -1.75 24.35
N GLU A 292 10.09 -2.47 25.30
CA GLU A 292 11.38 -3.15 25.13
C GLU A 292 11.41 -4.08 23.91
N HIS A 293 10.35 -4.86 23.70
CA HIS A 293 10.27 -5.78 22.56
C HIS A 293 10.21 -5.03 21.22
N ASN A 294 9.40 -3.98 21.12
CA ASN A 294 9.34 -3.10 19.95
C ASN A 294 10.70 -2.45 19.67
N PHE A 295 11.38 -1.94 20.71
CA PHE A 295 12.69 -1.33 20.57
C PHE A 295 13.72 -2.31 20.01
N ILE A 296 13.80 -3.54 20.53
CA ILE A 296 14.74 -4.57 20.06
C ILE A 296 14.49 -4.90 18.59
N VAL A 297 13.23 -5.08 18.20
CA VAL A 297 12.84 -5.44 16.83
C VAL A 297 13.05 -4.26 15.87
N ALA A 298 12.75 -3.03 16.30
CA ALA A 298 13.01 -1.80 15.56
C ALA A 298 14.51 -1.57 15.35
N LYS A 299 15.33 -1.72 16.40
CA LYS A 299 16.80 -1.61 16.32
C LYS A 299 17.38 -2.63 15.35
N TYR A 300 16.91 -3.88 15.38
CA TYR A 300 17.35 -4.93 14.46
C TYR A 300 17.02 -4.58 13.00
N LEU A 301 15.78 -4.18 12.73
CA LEU A 301 15.33 -3.79 11.39
C LEU A 301 16.07 -2.56 10.87
N LEU A 302 16.09 -1.48 11.65
CA LEU A 302 16.68 -0.20 11.25
C LEU A 302 18.21 -0.31 11.09
N GLY A 303 18.87 -1.15 11.88
CA GLY A 303 20.29 -1.45 11.70
C GLY A 303 20.56 -2.14 10.37
N PHE A 304 19.69 -3.06 9.94
CA PHE A 304 19.78 -3.65 8.62
C PHE A 304 19.46 -2.65 7.49
N LEU A 305 18.46 -1.78 7.66
CA LEU A 305 18.16 -0.73 6.68
C LEU A 305 19.33 0.27 6.54
N HIS A 306 20.01 0.59 7.64
CA HIS A 306 21.25 1.35 7.63
C HIS A 306 22.33 0.65 6.79
N MET A 307 22.54 -0.67 6.97
CA MET A 307 23.47 -1.42 6.11
C MET A 307 23.11 -1.35 4.61
N VAL A 308 21.81 -1.36 4.29
CA VAL A 308 21.33 -1.20 2.90
C VAL A 308 21.65 0.21 2.38
N SER A 309 21.44 1.26 3.19
CA SER A 309 21.73 2.64 2.77
C SER A 309 23.22 2.89 2.56
N GLN A 310 24.10 2.21 3.31
CA GLN A 310 25.55 2.25 3.08
C GLN A 310 25.97 1.69 1.70
N GLN A 311 25.11 0.89 1.05
CA GLN A 311 25.35 0.33 -0.29
C GLN A 311 24.59 1.09 -1.40
N SER A 312 24.06 2.28 -1.09
CA SER A 312 23.17 3.07 -1.97
C SER A 312 23.78 3.44 -3.33
N ILE A 313 25.11 3.57 -3.43
CA ILE A 313 25.80 3.81 -4.71
C ILE A 313 25.49 2.69 -5.72
N VAL A 314 25.41 1.44 -5.25
CA VAL A 314 25.14 0.26 -6.09
C VAL A 314 23.65 -0.05 -6.14
N ASN A 315 23.01 -0.22 -4.98
CA ASN A 315 21.62 -0.67 -4.90
C ASN A 315 20.58 0.44 -5.16
N LYS A 316 21.00 1.71 -5.23
CA LYS A 316 20.18 2.92 -5.46
C LYS A 316 19.17 3.26 -4.37
N MET A 317 19.33 2.72 -3.17
CA MET A 317 18.44 2.93 -2.03
C MET A 317 19.14 3.71 -0.91
N SER A 318 19.10 5.04 -0.97
CA SER A 318 19.52 5.94 0.11
C SER A 318 18.59 5.86 1.34
N SER A 319 18.97 6.49 2.45
CA SER A 319 18.13 6.69 3.64
C SER A 319 16.76 7.27 3.27
N SER A 320 16.73 8.33 2.46
CA SER A 320 15.50 8.95 1.95
C SER A 320 14.62 7.98 1.12
N ASN A 321 15.23 7.22 0.20
CA ASN A 321 14.50 6.25 -0.63
C ASN A 321 13.93 5.10 0.22
N LEU A 322 14.68 4.64 1.22
CA LEU A 322 14.21 3.63 2.15
C LEU A 322 13.09 4.19 3.03
N ALA A 323 13.19 5.43 3.49
CA ALA A 323 12.17 6.09 4.28
C ALA A 323 10.83 6.20 3.54
N CYS A 324 10.85 6.59 2.27
CA CYS A 324 9.65 6.63 1.43
C CYS A 324 8.94 5.27 1.33
N VAL A 325 9.69 4.18 1.39
CA VAL A 325 9.16 2.82 1.27
C VAL A 325 8.77 2.24 2.63
N PHE A 326 9.54 2.52 3.70
CA PHE A 326 9.36 1.92 5.01
C PHE A 326 8.52 2.74 5.97
N GLY A 327 8.43 4.06 5.83
CA GLY A 327 7.76 4.94 6.78
C GLY A 327 6.34 4.48 7.11
N VAL A 328 5.53 4.23 6.09
CA VAL A 328 4.14 3.75 6.24
C VAL A 328 4.01 2.31 6.75
N ASN A 329 5.11 1.52 6.74
CA ASN A 329 5.13 0.18 7.32
C ASN A 329 5.69 0.20 8.77
N LEU A 330 6.29 1.31 9.20
CA LEU A 330 6.81 1.47 10.56
C LEU A 330 5.82 2.22 11.46
N LEU A 331 5.03 3.12 10.88
CA LEU A 331 4.10 3.97 11.60
C LEU A 331 2.91 4.39 10.72
N TRP A 332 1.71 4.28 11.27
CA TRP A 332 0.46 4.76 10.68
C TRP A 332 -0.54 5.15 11.79
N PRO A 333 -1.53 6.00 11.49
CA PRO A 333 -2.58 6.37 12.46
C PRO A 333 -3.52 5.18 12.77
N GLY A 334 -3.86 4.98 14.04
CA GLY A 334 -4.69 3.83 14.47
C GLY A 334 -6.18 3.95 14.15
N HIS A 335 -6.74 5.16 14.15
CA HIS A 335 -8.19 5.38 14.03
C HIS A 335 -8.62 6.22 12.82
N ALA A 336 -7.68 6.67 11.99
CA ALA A 336 -7.98 7.57 10.89
C ALA A 336 -7.18 7.22 9.63
N PRO A 337 -7.72 7.46 8.42
CA PRO A 337 -7.08 8.43 7.57
C PRO A 337 -5.55 8.59 7.44
N LEU A 338 -4.70 7.68 6.93
CA LEU A 338 -3.32 8.12 6.61
C LEU A 338 -3.39 9.13 5.46
N SER A 339 -3.26 10.40 5.81
CA SER A 339 -3.30 11.52 4.87
C SER A 339 -1.94 11.70 4.20
N LEU A 340 -1.94 12.31 3.01
CA LEU A 340 -0.70 12.61 2.29
C LEU A 340 0.22 13.54 3.10
N ALA A 341 -0.36 14.50 3.85
CA ALA A 341 0.38 15.42 4.71
C ALA A 341 1.10 14.71 5.85
N ALA A 342 0.54 13.61 6.37
CA ALA A 342 1.16 12.83 7.44
C ALA A 342 2.39 12.04 6.97
N LEU A 343 2.59 11.85 5.66
CA LEU A 343 3.74 11.09 5.13
C LEU A 343 5.06 11.82 5.32
N THR A 344 5.09 13.15 5.18
CA THR A 344 6.31 13.95 5.30
C THR A 344 7.01 13.76 6.65
N PRO A 345 6.36 13.97 7.81
CA PRO A 345 6.99 13.73 9.11
C PRO A 345 7.38 12.26 9.35
N ILE A 346 6.56 11.31 8.87
CA ILE A 346 6.84 9.88 9.02
C ILE A 346 8.10 9.48 8.24
N ASN A 347 8.22 9.94 6.99
CA ASN A 347 9.38 9.68 6.16
C ASN A 347 10.61 10.40 6.71
N MET A 348 10.48 11.65 7.16
CA MET A 348 11.57 12.39 7.82
C MET A 348 12.10 11.65 9.05
N CYS A 349 11.21 11.20 9.93
CA CYS A 349 11.60 10.40 11.10
C CYS A 349 12.32 9.12 10.67
N THR A 350 11.75 8.37 9.72
CA THR A 350 12.35 7.12 9.23
C THR A 350 13.73 7.35 8.59
N GLU A 351 13.89 8.43 7.83
CA GLU A 351 15.16 8.82 7.22
C GLU A 351 16.22 9.08 8.29
N ILE A 352 15.90 9.86 9.32
CA ILE A 352 16.78 10.12 10.47
C ILE A 352 17.17 8.82 11.18
N LEU A 353 16.19 7.95 11.44
CA LEU A 353 16.43 6.66 12.12
C LEU A 353 17.38 5.74 11.35
N VAL A 354 17.34 5.79 10.00
CA VAL A 354 18.22 5.00 9.13
C VAL A 354 19.59 5.67 8.96
N GLU A 355 19.63 6.97 8.70
CA GLU A 355 20.85 7.71 8.43
C GLU A 355 21.73 7.87 9.67
N HIS A 356 21.12 8.25 10.79
CA HIS A 356 21.80 8.46 12.07
C HIS A 356 21.64 7.27 13.02
N PHE A 357 21.49 6.06 12.47
CA PHE A 357 21.27 4.83 13.25
C PHE A 357 22.25 4.67 14.44
N PRO A 358 23.59 4.86 14.28
CA PRO A 358 24.52 4.71 15.40
C PRO A 358 24.25 5.70 16.54
N SER A 359 23.89 6.94 16.21
CA SER A 359 23.60 8.00 17.20
C SER A 359 22.27 7.75 17.92
N VAL A 360 21.24 7.33 17.18
CA VAL A 360 19.89 7.10 17.72
C VAL A 360 19.82 5.85 18.61
N PHE A 361 20.53 4.77 18.24
CA PHE A 361 20.42 3.47 18.92
C PHE A 361 21.63 3.10 19.78
N GLY A 362 22.67 3.95 19.81
CA GLY A 362 23.92 3.71 20.53
C GLY A 362 23.83 3.80 22.06
N SER A 363 22.86 4.55 22.60
CA SER A 363 22.71 4.77 24.05
C SER A 363 22.11 3.58 24.80
N ARG A 364 21.27 2.77 24.15
CA ARG A 364 20.51 1.68 24.77
C ARG A 364 20.89 0.32 24.17
N ASN A 365 21.60 -0.49 24.97
CA ASN A 365 21.90 -1.88 24.67
C ASN A 365 21.10 -2.80 25.60
N PRO A 366 19.99 -3.41 25.11
CA PRO A 366 19.19 -4.32 25.92
C PRO A 366 20.01 -5.57 26.29
N PRO A 367 19.75 -6.19 27.46
CA PRO A 367 20.60 -7.24 28.03
C PRO A 367 20.78 -8.48 27.14
N SER A 368 19.87 -8.75 26.20
CA SER A 368 19.97 -9.84 25.22
C SER A 368 20.91 -9.57 24.04
N GLN A 369 21.60 -8.41 24.00
CA GLN A 369 22.59 -8.03 22.98
C GLN A 369 23.98 -7.76 23.59
N ARG A 370 24.26 -8.20 24.82
CA ARG A 370 25.64 -8.25 25.31
C ARG A 370 26.31 -9.43 24.60
N ASP A 371 27.20 -9.12 23.66
CA ASP A 371 28.11 -10.13 23.11
C ASP A 371 28.86 -10.82 24.27
N PRO A 372 29.09 -12.15 24.21
CA PRO A 372 29.85 -12.87 25.23
C PRO A 372 31.30 -12.37 25.37
#